data_AF-A0A7V0NHD0-F1
#
_entry.id   AF-A0A7V0NHD0-F1
#
_cell.length_a   1.000
_cell.length_b   1.000
_cell.length_c   1.000
_cell.angle_alpha   90.00
_cell.angle_beta   90.00
_cell.angle_gamma   90.00
#
_symmetry.space_group_name_H-M   'P 1'
#
loop_
_entity.id
_entity.type
_entity.pdbx_description
1 polymer ?
#
loop_
_entity_poly.entity_id
_entity_poly.type
_entity_poly.pdbx_seq_one_letter_code
_entity_poly.pdbx_strand_id
1 'polypeptide(L)'
;SSRPEFYTAYTPYQPEVSQGTLTAIFEFQSMITAITGMEIANASMYDGASATAEAAILSIHRTKRKKILYSQGLNPLYLEVLRTYLHGFGA
;
A
#
# COMPACT_ATOMS: atom_id res chain seq x y z
N SER A 1 -3.69 -15.48 25.03
CA SER A 1 -4.72 -14.46 25.33
C SER A 1 -4.96 -13.66 24.05
N SER A 2 -6.01 -13.99 23.31
CA SER A 2 -6.42 -13.16 22.16
C SER A 2 -6.98 -11.85 22.70
N ARG A 3 -6.51 -10.71 22.19
CA ARG A 3 -7.05 -9.39 22.52
C ARG A 3 -8.20 -9.11 21.53
N PRO A 4 -9.47 -9.32 21.90
CA PRO A 4 -10.61 -9.24 20.96
C PRO A 4 -10.76 -7.86 20.32
N GLU A 5 -10.31 -6.81 21.01
CA GLU A 5 -10.21 -5.43 20.49
C GLU A 5 -9.41 -5.29 19.18
N PHE A 6 -8.51 -6.23 18.84
CA PHE A 6 -7.81 -6.24 17.54
C PHE A 6 -8.54 -6.98 16.43
N TYR A 7 -9.57 -7.77 16.76
CA TYR A 7 -10.26 -8.63 15.81
C TYR A 7 -11.73 -8.24 15.59
N THR A 8 -12.35 -7.58 16.55
CA THR A 8 -13.77 -7.18 16.47
C THR A 8 -13.96 -5.71 16.09
N ALA A 9 -12.94 -4.87 16.26
CA ALA A 9 -13.00 -3.48 15.80
C ALA A 9 -12.84 -3.43 14.28
N TYR A 10 -13.80 -2.79 13.59
CA TYR A 10 -13.66 -2.44 12.18
C TYR A 10 -12.89 -1.11 12.04
N THR A 11 -12.76 -0.58 10.82
CA THR A 11 -12.06 0.68 10.51
C THR A 11 -12.22 1.73 11.62
N PRO A 12 -11.11 2.31 12.13
CA PRO A 12 -11.13 3.16 13.32
C PRO A 12 -11.67 4.57 13.02
N TYR A 13 -12.95 4.68 12.66
CA TYR A 13 -13.62 5.94 12.35
C TYR A 13 -13.82 6.83 13.58
N GLN A 14 -13.80 6.26 14.79
CA GLN A 14 -13.91 6.99 16.06
C GLN A 14 -12.56 6.94 16.77
N PRO A 15 -11.70 7.96 16.57
CA PRO A 15 -10.33 7.93 17.08
C PRO A 15 -10.25 7.89 18.61
N GLU A 16 -11.20 8.49 19.32
CA GLU A 16 -11.23 8.58 20.78
C GLU A 16 -11.34 7.20 21.45
N VAL A 17 -12.02 6.26 20.80
CA VAL A 17 -12.22 4.88 21.30
C VAL A 17 -11.32 3.85 20.59
N SER A 18 -10.48 4.29 19.65
CA SER A 18 -9.64 3.41 18.82
C SER A 18 -8.14 3.66 18.96
N GLN A 19 -7.71 4.37 20.01
CA GLN A 19 -6.32 4.80 20.20
C GLN A 19 -5.31 3.65 20.16
N GLY A 20 -5.61 2.49 20.77
CA GLY A 20 -4.70 1.34 20.74
C GLY A 20 -4.39 0.83 19.33
N THR A 21 -5.40 0.74 18.46
CA THR A 21 -5.22 0.33 17.05
C THR A 21 -4.50 1.41 16.25
N LEU A 22 -4.81 2.69 16.49
CA LEU A 22 -4.15 3.80 15.82
C LEU A 22 -2.66 3.89 16.18
N THR A 23 -2.28 3.63 17.44
CA THR A 23 -0.88 3.55 17.86
C THR A 23 -0.17 2.39 17.15
N ALA A 24 -0.78 1.21 17.06
CA ALA A 24 -0.19 0.08 16.35
C ALA A 24 0.02 0.37 14.84
N ILE A 25 -0.93 1.06 14.20
CA ILE A 25 -0.79 1.51 12.81
C ILE A 25 0.36 2.51 12.67
N PHE A 26 0.48 3.47 13.60
CA PHE A 26 1.57 4.45 13.58
C PHE A 26 2.95 3.79 13.77
N GLU A 27 3.06 2.80 14.66
CA GLU A 27 4.28 2.03 14.86
C GLU A 27 4.65 1.24 13.59
N PHE A 28 3.65 0.62 12.94
CA PHE A 28 3.85 -0.03 11.64
C PHE A 28 4.37 0.95 10.58
N GLN A 29 3.74 2.12 10.44
CA GLN A 29 4.18 3.15 9.49
C GLN A 29 5.62 3.61 9.79
N SER A 30 5.94 3.85 11.06
CA SER A 30 7.28 4.26 11.51
C SER A 30 8.34 3.21 11.22
N MET A 31 8.00 1.93 11.40
CA MET A 31 8.89 0.82 11.07
C MET A 31 9.16 0.75 9.56
N ILE A 32 8.12 0.90 8.73
CA ILE A 32 8.27 0.84 7.26
C ILE A 32 9.11 2.03 6.75
N THR A 33 8.89 3.24 7.25
CA THR A 33 9.73 4.40 6.87
C THR A 33 11.18 4.20 7.30
N ALA A 34 11.43 3.66 8.49
CA ALA A 34 12.78 3.38 8.99
C ALA A 34 13.53 2.35 8.12
N ILE A 35 12.87 1.29 7.66
CA ILE A 35 13.51 0.22 6.85
C ILE A 35 13.68 0.64 5.39
N THR A 36 12.72 1.38 4.84
CA THR A 36 12.74 1.78 3.41
C THR A 36 13.48 3.09 3.15
N GLY A 37 13.71 3.90 4.19
CA GLY A 37 14.26 5.25 4.07
C GLY A 37 13.31 6.26 3.42
N MET A 38 12.02 5.93 3.29
CA MET A 38 11.00 6.83 2.74
C MET A 38 10.46 7.80 3.81
N GLU A 39 10.00 8.97 3.39
CA GLU A 39 9.45 9.98 4.30
C GLU A 39 8.10 9.59 4.91
N ILE A 40 7.27 8.86 4.15
CA ILE A 40 5.90 8.50 4.55
C ILE A 40 5.57 7.06 4.17
N ALA A 41 4.72 6.41 4.96
CA ALA A 41 4.14 5.10 4.69
C ALA A 41 2.63 5.13 4.98
N ASN A 42 1.85 4.33 4.25
CA ASN A 42 0.41 4.17 4.51
C ASN A 42 0.17 3.07 5.56
N ALA A 43 -1.10 2.86 5.94
CA ALA A 43 -1.47 1.90 6.98
C ALA A 43 -1.41 0.42 6.52
N SER A 44 -1.36 0.14 5.21
CA SER A 44 -1.13 -1.17 4.57
C SER A 44 -1.53 -1.12 3.09
N MET A 45 -1.19 -2.16 2.34
CA MET A 45 -1.81 -2.54 1.06
C MET A 45 -2.30 -3.99 1.15
N TYR A 46 -3.13 -4.44 0.19
CA TYR A 46 -3.67 -5.80 0.20
C TYR A 46 -2.56 -6.84 0.01
N ASP A 47 -1.68 -6.61 -0.97
CA ASP A 47 -0.50 -7.43 -1.24
C ASP A 47 0.57 -6.61 -2.00
N GLY A 48 1.74 -7.20 -2.26
CA GLY A 48 2.80 -6.53 -3.00
C GLY A 48 2.49 -6.30 -4.49
N ALA A 49 1.63 -7.13 -5.09
CA ALA A 49 1.27 -7.00 -6.51
C ALA A 49 0.39 -5.77 -6.74
N SER A 50 -0.66 -5.62 -5.94
CA SER A 50 -1.53 -4.44 -5.91
C SER A 50 -0.77 -3.18 -5.47
N ALA A 51 0.14 -3.28 -4.49
CA ALA A 51 1.01 -2.16 -4.10
C ALA A 51 1.89 -1.67 -5.27
N THR A 52 2.42 -2.61 -6.08
CA THR A 52 3.21 -2.28 -7.27
C THR A 52 2.36 -1.57 -8.33
N ALA A 53 1.12 -2.02 -8.53
CA ALA A 53 0.18 -1.38 -9.45
C ALA A 53 -0.18 0.05 -9.01
N GLU A 54 -0.49 0.26 -7.72
CA GLU A 54 -0.79 1.59 -7.19
C GLU A 54 0.40 2.55 -7.30
N ALA A 55 1.63 2.06 -7.11
CA ALA A 55 2.83 2.87 -7.33
C ALA A 55 2.95 3.36 -8.80
N ALA A 56 2.59 2.51 -9.77
CA ALA A 56 2.53 2.91 -11.17
C ALA A 56 1.41 3.93 -11.43
N ILE A 57 0.22 3.71 -10.87
CA ILE A 57 -0.93 4.62 -10.97
C ILE A 57 -0.57 6.00 -10.38
N LEU A 58 0.03 6.04 -9.19
CA LEU A 58 0.50 7.28 -8.55
C LEU A 58 1.50 8.02 -9.46
N SER A 59 2.43 7.28 -10.06
CA SER A 59 3.42 7.83 -11.00
C SER A 59 2.78 8.41 -12.26
N ILE A 60 1.77 7.73 -12.83
CA ILE A 60 1.00 8.23 -13.99
C ILE A 60 0.26 9.51 -13.61
N HIS A 61 -0.40 9.56 -12.45
CA HIS A 61 -1.12 10.74 -11.99
C HIS A 61 -0.20 11.94 -11.79
N ARG A 62 1.00 11.72 -11.23
CA ARG A 62 2.00 12.76 -10.98
C ARG A 62 2.66 13.26 -12.26
N THR A 63 3.04 12.36 -13.17
CA THR A 63 3.86 12.70 -14.35
C THR A 63 3.06 12.91 -15.63
N LYS A 64 1.81 12.44 -15.67
CA LYS A 64 0.93 12.34 -16.86
C LYS A 64 1.49 11.48 -18.00
N ARG A 65 2.59 10.77 -17.77
CA ARG A 65 3.16 9.82 -18.74
C ARG A 65 2.44 8.49 -18.63
N LYS A 66 2.21 7.85 -19.77
CA LYS A 66 1.54 6.53 -19.82
C LYS A 66 2.51 5.35 -19.93
N LYS A 67 3.79 5.58 -20.24
CA LYS A 67 4.76 4.50 -20.37
C LYS A 67 5.40 4.17 -19.02
N ILE A 68 5.23 2.94 -18.55
CA ILE A 68 5.88 2.40 -17.35
C ILE A 68 7.03 1.48 -17.75
N LEU A 69 8.19 1.65 -17.12
CA LEU A 69 9.33 0.75 -17.26
C LEU A 69 9.36 -0.18 -16.05
N TYR A 70 9.63 -1.47 -16.28
CA TYR A 70 9.76 -2.48 -15.23
C TYR A 70 11.04 -3.30 -15.42
N SER A 71 11.56 -3.85 -14.33
CA SER A 71 12.72 -4.74 -14.37
C SER A 71 12.35 -6.10 -14.94
N GLN A 72 13.25 -6.72 -15.71
CA GLN A 72 13.09 -8.12 -16.17
C GLN A 72 13.07 -9.12 -14.99
N GLY A 73 13.61 -8.73 -13.83
CA GLY A 73 13.54 -9.53 -12.60
C GLY A 73 12.25 -9.35 -11.80
N LEU A 74 11.28 -8.56 -12.29
CA LEU A 74 9.99 -8.41 -11.61
C LEU A 74 9.25 -9.75 -11.62
N ASN A 75 8.64 -10.09 -10.48
CA ASN A 75 7.82 -11.29 -10.37
C ASN A 75 6.75 -11.31 -11.49
N PRO A 76 6.66 -12.38 -12.32
CA PRO A 76 5.70 -12.44 -13.42
C PRO A 76 4.24 -12.21 -12.98
N LEU A 77 3.86 -12.67 -11.79
CA LEU A 77 2.52 -12.45 -11.25
C LEU A 77 2.26 -10.96 -10.98
N TYR A 78 3.27 -10.22 -10.51
CA TYR A 78 3.14 -8.78 -10.27
C TYR A 78 2.99 -8.03 -11.59
N LEU A 79 3.67 -8.50 -12.65
CA LEU A 79 3.54 -7.94 -13.99
C LEU A 79 2.14 -8.18 -14.57
N GLU A 80 1.53 -9.36 -14.35
CA GLU A 80 0.16 -9.63 -14.76
C GLU A 80 -0.84 -8.70 -14.06
N VAL A 81 -0.75 -8.57 -12.73
CA VAL A 81 -1.59 -7.66 -11.96
C VAL A 81 -1.40 -6.21 -12.43
N LEU A 82 -0.15 -5.77 -12.61
CA LEU A 82 0.18 -4.45 -13.11
C LEU A 82 -0.48 -4.17 -14.47
N ARG A 83 -0.37 -5.10 -15.43
CA ARG A 83 -1.00 -4.97 -16.76
C ARG A 83 -2.52 -4.88 -16.67
N THR A 84 -3.14 -5.69 -15.81
CA THR A 84 -4.59 -5.65 -15.60
C THR A 84 -5.05 -4.32 -15.02
N TYR A 85 -4.36 -3.80 -14.00
CA TYR A 85 -4.70 -2.51 -13.38
C TYR A 85 -4.52 -1.35 -14.36
N LEU A 86 -3.46 -1.39 -15.19
CA LEU A 86 -3.13 -0.31 -16.11
C LEU A 86 -3.92 -0.33 -17.42
N HIS A 87 -4.66 -1.40 -17.71
CA HIS A 87 -5.49 -1.52 -18.93
C HIS A 87 -6.42 -0.31 -19.16
N GLY A 88 -7.03 0.22 -18.08
CA GLY A 88 -7.91 1.40 -18.14
C GLY A 88 -7.18 2.74 -18.30
N PHE A 89 -5.87 2.80 -18.08
CA PHE A 89 -5.06 4.02 -18.13
C PHE A 89 -4.45 4.28 -19.51
N GLY A 90 -4.55 3.31 -20.42
CA GLY A 90 -3.88 3.34 -21.73
C GLY A 90 -2.36 3.35 -21.61
N ALA A 91 -1.85 2.69 -20.57
CA ALA A 91 -0.46 2.58 -20.16
C ALA A 91 0.11 1.19 -20.44
#